data_AF-A0AAV7FK76-F1
#
_entry.id   AF-A0AAV7FK76-F1
#
_cell.length_a   1.000
_cell.length_b   1.000
_cell.length_c   1.000
_cell.angle_alpha   90.00
_cell.angle_beta   90.00
_cell.angle_gamma   90.00
#
_symmetry.space_group_name_H-M   'P 1'
#
loop_
_entity.id
_entity.type
_entity.pdbx_description
1 polymer ?
#
loop_
_entity_poly.entity_id
_entity_poly.type
_entity_poly.pdbx_seq_one_letter_code
_entity_poly.pdbx_strand_id
1 'polypeptide(L)'
;MPGDPLPSSDPAVGRKPAALPDRERRSTKGAKVDDVASTITGDLLMLLHKNFHIPNDVVTTVPKRSDRASLPPPWYLTVSETILRAGLRFPPSAELVEILRRCRVCLSQFSYRAMSVTVGLIALFRDRGAVLTPEHLSRIGRLTSDMQGRVTFRCKWLDMCTRDPAKNWSSSYFFVRNDWGLLEK
;
A
#
# COMPACT_ATOMS: atom_id res chain seq x y z
N MET A 1 70.13 -1.42 37.66
CA MET A 1 69.65 -0.94 38.97
C MET A 1 68.24 -1.49 39.18
N PRO A 2 68.02 -2.32 40.21
CA PRO A 2 66.73 -2.93 40.55
C PRO A 2 65.91 -2.00 41.44
N GLY A 3 64.59 -2.21 41.50
CA GLY A 3 63.73 -1.52 42.46
C GLY A 3 62.28 -1.94 42.33
N ASP A 4 61.90 -3.00 43.02
CA ASP A 4 60.53 -3.16 43.55
C ASP A 4 60.49 -2.54 44.95
N PRO A 5 59.35 -1.97 45.35
CA PRO A 5 58.52 -2.69 46.33
C PRO A 5 56.99 -2.53 46.15
N LEU A 6 56.27 -3.65 46.36
CA LEU A 6 54.84 -3.76 46.73
C LEU A 6 54.58 -3.11 48.12
N PRO A 7 53.33 -2.74 48.58
CA PRO A 7 52.17 -3.65 48.54
C PRO A 7 50.71 -3.09 48.59
N SER A 8 49.79 -4.04 48.37
CA SER A 8 48.45 -4.22 48.97
C SER A 8 47.29 -3.26 48.64
N SER A 9 46.21 -3.85 48.12
CA SER A 9 44.89 -3.99 48.76
C SER A 9 43.76 -3.94 47.72
N ASP A 10 43.15 -5.10 47.47
CA ASP A 10 41.78 -5.18 46.92
C ASP A 10 40.79 -4.62 47.96
N PRO A 11 39.66 -4.06 47.52
CA PRO A 11 38.49 -4.92 47.52
C PRO A 11 37.69 -4.86 46.21
N ALA A 12 37.30 -6.06 45.77
CA ALA A 12 36.31 -6.32 44.75
C ALA A 12 35.02 -5.52 44.99
N VAL A 13 34.79 -4.50 44.16
CA VAL A 13 33.46 -3.90 43.98
C VAL A 13 32.85 -4.49 42.73
N GLY A 14 31.84 -5.32 42.94
CA GLY A 14 31.08 -6.01 41.91
C GLY A 14 30.58 -5.08 40.82
N ARG A 15 31.08 -5.27 39.61
CA ARG A 15 30.42 -4.78 38.39
C ARG A 15 29.42 -5.83 37.93
N LYS A 16 28.14 -5.45 38.03
CA LYS A 16 26.97 -6.07 37.40
C LYS A 16 27.29 -6.56 35.99
N PRO A 17 26.90 -7.79 35.60
CA PRO A 17 26.83 -8.15 34.20
C PRO A 17 25.79 -7.24 33.52
N ALA A 18 26.26 -6.45 32.55
CA ALA A 18 25.39 -5.69 31.66
C ALA A 18 24.47 -6.68 30.95
N ALA A 19 23.16 -6.50 31.15
CA ALA A 19 22.13 -7.27 30.49
C ALA A 19 22.35 -7.21 28.97
N LEU A 20 22.39 -8.39 28.34
CA LEU A 20 22.24 -8.56 26.90
C LEU A 20 20.95 -7.84 26.46
N PRO A 21 20.99 -6.95 25.45
CA PRO A 21 19.76 -6.43 24.88
C PRO A 21 19.11 -7.55 24.08
N ASP A 22 18.09 -8.11 24.71
CA ASP A 22 17.02 -8.92 24.17
C ASP A 22 16.68 -8.49 22.72
N ARG A 23 17.17 -9.29 21.76
CA ARG A 23 17.06 -9.04 20.32
C ARG A 23 15.74 -9.57 19.75
N GLU A 24 14.70 -9.63 20.58
CA GLU A 24 13.46 -10.30 20.24
C GLU A 24 12.23 -9.45 20.59
N ARG A 25 12.17 -8.22 20.06
CA ARG A 25 10.92 -7.43 20.02
C ARG A 25 10.89 -6.45 18.86
N ARG A 26 11.01 -6.96 17.63
CA ARG A 26 10.54 -6.28 16.41
C ARG A 26 9.66 -7.21 15.58
N SER A 27 8.56 -7.62 16.18
CA SER A 27 7.36 -8.03 15.47
C SER A 27 6.19 -7.40 16.23
N THR A 28 5.07 -7.08 15.56
CA THR A 28 3.83 -6.44 16.11
C THR A 28 3.62 -4.92 15.97
N LYS A 29 4.26 -4.22 15.02
CA LYS A 29 3.75 -2.90 14.57
C LYS A 29 3.08 -2.88 13.19
N GLY A 30 3.25 -3.93 12.38
CA GLY A 30 2.56 -4.07 11.08
C GLY A 30 1.12 -4.61 11.16
N ALA A 31 0.76 -5.34 12.23
CA ALA A 31 -0.50 -6.08 12.30
C ALA A 31 -1.75 -5.22 12.58
N LYS A 32 -1.60 -3.98 13.07
CA LYS A 32 -2.76 -3.21 13.57
C LYS A 32 -3.59 -2.48 12.51
N VAL A 33 -3.08 -2.31 11.28
CA VAL A 33 -3.76 -1.46 10.26
C VAL A 33 -4.79 -2.25 9.44
N ASP A 34 -4.63 -3.57 9.36
CA ASP A 34 -5.48 -4.44 8.53
C ASP A 34 -6.65 -5.07 9.28
N ASP A 35 -6.68 -5.03 10.60
CA ASP A 35 -7.73 -5.67 11.41
C ASP A 35 -9.08 -4.95 11.40
N VAL A 36 -9.23 -3.96 10.52
CA VAL A 36 -10.43 -3.13 10.42
C VAL A 36 -11.42 -3.76 9.45
N ALA A 37 -12.61 -4.08 9.95
CA ALA A 37 -13.73 -4.51 9.11
C ALA A 37 -14.14 -3.39 8.14
N SER A 38 -14.55 -3.77 6.92
CA SER A 38 -15.05 -2.79 5.95
C SER A 38 -16.35 -2.14 6.44
N THR A 39 -16.47 -0.84 6.20
CA THR A 39 -17.68 -0.03 6.39
C THR A 39 -18.60 -0.07 5.19
N ILE A 40 -18.17 -0.66 4.06
CA ILE A 40 -18.99 -0.79 2.86
C ILE A 40 -20.12 -1.78 3.13
N THR A 41 -21.36 -1.29 3.05
CA THR A 41 -22.59 -2.09 3.08
C THR A 41 -23.09 -2.36 1.66
N GLY A 42 -24.11 -3.22 1.51
CA GLY A 42 -24.75 -3.46 0.20
C GLY A 42 -25.27 -2.17 -0.44
N ASP A 43 -25.95 -1.32 0.33
CA ASP A 43 -26.51 -0.05 -0.17
C ASP A 43 -25.40 0.93 -0.61
N LEU A 44 -24.30 1.01 0.15
CA LEU A 44 -23.14 1.82 -0.23
C LEU A 44 -22.47 1.27 -1.50
N LEU A 45 -22.35 -0.06 -1.63
CA LEU A 45 -21.78 -0.68 -2.82
C LEU A 45 -22.63 -0.39 -4.06
N MET A 46 -23.96 -0.45 -3.96
CA MET A 46 -24.89 -0.05 -5.02
C MET A 46 -24.71 1.42 -5.42
N LEU A 47 -24.54 2.31 -4.44
CA LEU A 47 -24.29 3.72 -4.68
C LEU A 47 -22.94 3.95 -5.38
N LEU A 48 -21.88 3.25 -4.96
CA LEU A 48 -20.56 3.31 -5.59
C LEU A 48 -20.61 2.80 -7.03
N HIS A 49 -21.32 1.69 -7.26
CA HIS A 49 -21.51 1.11 -8.59
C HIS A 49 -22.12 2.14 -9.56
N LYS A 50 -23.20 2.82 -9.12
CA LYS A 50 -23.84 3.91 -9.87
C LYS A 50 -22.93 5.13 -10.04
N ASN A 51 -22.35 5.65 -8.96
CA ASN A 51 -21.60 6.90 -8.99
C ASN A 51 -20.30 6.82 -9.80
N PHE A 52 -19.66 5.65 -9.81
CA PHE A 52 -18.40 5.42 -10.52
C PHE A 52 -18.58 4.66 -11.84
N HIS A 53 -19.83 4.45 -12.27
CA HIS A 53 -20.17 3.75 -13.52
C HIS A 53 -19.43 2.42 -13.65
N ILE A 54 -19.46 1.61 -12.58
CA ILE A 54 -18.85 0.29 -12.60
C ILE A 54 -19.65 -0.56 -13.60
N PRO A 55 -19.00 -1.22 -14.57
CA PRO A 55 -19.71 -2.06 -15.54
C PRO A 55 -20.43 -3.25 -14.88
N ASN A 56 -21.55 -3.69 -15.48
CA ASN A 56 -22.36 -4.79 -14.94
C ASN A 56 -21.68 -6.17 -15.04
N ASP A 57 -20.68 -6.32 -15.91
CA ASP A 57 -19.85 -7.52 -16.02
C ASP A 57 -18.82 -7.63 -14.88
N VAL A 58 -18.61 -6.57 -14.09
CA VAL A 58 -17.77 -6.62 -12.89
C VAL A 58 -18.57 -7.19 -11.73
N VAL A 59 -18.16 -8.36 -11.25
CA VAL A 59 -18.73 -8.95 -10.05
C VAL A 59 -18.20 -8.21 -8.83
N THR A 60 -19.04 -7.40 -8.19
CA THR A 60 -18.72 -6.71 -6.93
C THR A 60 -19.28 -7.47 -5.73
N THR A 61 -18.50 -7.61 -4.66
CA THR A 61 -18.92 -8.32 -3.44
C THR A 61 -18.60 -7.52 -2.19
N VAL A 62 -19.57 -7.46 -1.27
CA VAL A 62 -19.43 -6.82 0.04
C VAL A 62 -18.55 -7.69 0.95
N PRO A 63 -17.50 -7.14 1.61
CA PRO A 63 -16.69 -7.91 2.55
C PRO A 63 -17.46 -8.34 3.79
N LYS A 64 -17.13 -9.52 4.30
CA LYS A 64 -17.58 -10.01 5.61
C LYS A 64 -16.74 -9.40 6.73
N ARG A 65 -17.22 -9.45 7.97
CA ARG A 65 -16.48 -8.94 9.15
C ARG A 65 -15.12 -9.63 9.36
N SER A 66 -15.00 -10.88 8.92
CA SER A 66 -13.77 -11.67 8.97
C SER A 66 -12.77 -11.31 7.88
N ASP A 67 -13.21 -10.62 6.82
CA ASP A 67 -12.37 -10.35 5.66
C ASP A 67 -11.38 -9.23 5.95
N ARG A 68 -10.32 -9.18 5.14
CA ARG A 68 -9.21 -8.23 5.28
C ARG A 68 -8.87 -7.62 3.93
N ALA A 69 -8.50 -6.34 3.91
CA ALA A 69 -8.21 -5.63 2.66
C ALA A 69 -6.96 -6.18 1.96
N SER A 70 -5.94 -6.61 2.71
CA SER A 70 -4.74 -7.23 2.14
C SER A 70 -4.89 -8.70 1.73
N LEU A 71 -5.95 -9.37 2.19
CA LEU A 71 -6.20 -10.78 1.93
C LEU A 71 -7.56 -10.96 1.24
N PRO A 72 -7.68 -10.56 -0.04
CA PRO A 72 -8.89 -10.81 -0.79
C PRO A 72 -9.13 -12.32 -0.95
N PRO A 73 -10.41 -12.75 -1.08
CA PRO A 73 -10.73 -14.11 -1.48
C PRO A 73 -10.03 -14.48 -2.80
N PRO A 74 -9.77 -15.77 -3.06
CA PRO A 74 -9.18 -16.21 -4.32
C PRO A 74 -9.97 -15.68 -5.51
N TRP A 75 -9.26 -15.16 -6.52
CA TRP A 75 -9.85 -14.58 -7.73
C TRP A 75 -10.58 -13.23 -7.54
N TYR A 76 -10.39 -12.58 -6.40
CA TYR A 76 -10.88 -11.23 -6.16
C TYR A 76 -9.73 -10.24 -5.99
N LEU A 77 -9.96 -9.02 -6.45
CA LEU A 77 -9.13 -7.86 -6.17
C LEU A 77 -9.82 -7.01 -5.11
N THR A 78 -9.05 -6.51 -4.15
CA THR A 78 -9.54 -5.52 -3.19
C THR A 78 -9.53 -4.14 -3.83
N VAL A 79 -10.68 -3.45 -3.79
CA VAL A 79 -10.86 -2.08 -4.26
C VAL A 79 -11.41 -1.24 -3.13
N SER A 80 -10.96 0.01 -3.00
CA SER A 80 -11.51 0.96 -2.03
C SER A 80 -12.23 2.12 -2.71
N GLU A 81 -13.15 2.76 -2.00
CA GLU A 81 -13.78 3.99 -2.48
C GLU A 81 -12.71 5.05 -2.83
N THR A 82 -11.66 5.13 -2.03
CA THR A 82 -10.56 6.08 -2.22
C THR A 82 -9.89 5.93 -3.57
N ILE A 83 -9.63 4.70 -4.04
CA ILE A 83 -8.99 4.49 -5.34
C ILE A 83 -9.94 4.76 -6.52
N LEU A 84 -11.26 4.54 -6.34
CA LEU A 84 -12.26 4.98 -7.32
C LEU A 84 -12.30 6.50 -7.46
N ARG A 85 -12.23 7.22 -6.33
CA ARG A 85 -12.12 8.68 -6.29
C ARG A 85 -10.82 9.18 -6.91
N ALA A 86 -9.73 8.42 -6.75
CA ALA A 86 -8.44 8.70 -7.37
C ALA A 86 -8.40 8.44 -8.90
N GLY A 87 -9.52 8.01 -9.49
CA GLY A 87 -9.66 7.87 -10.94
C GLY A 87 -9.58 6.43 -11.46
N LEU A 88 -9.52 5.41 -10.60
CA LEU A 88 -9.63 4.03 -11.07
C LEU A 88 -10.97 3.83 -11.79
N ARG A 89 -10.91 3.23 -12.97
CA ARG A 89 -12.07 2.84 -13.79
C ARG A 89 -11.92 1.38 -14.21
N PHE A 90 -13.03 0.76 -14.59
CA PHE A 90 -13.09 -0.63 -15.01
C PHE A 90 -13.50 -0.74 -16.49
N PRO A 91 -12.87 -1.65 -17.27
CA PRO A 91 -11.67 -2.41 -16.89
C PRO A 91 -10.46 -1.49 -16.63
N PRO A 92 -9.51 -1.88 -15.76
CA PRO A 92 -8.29 -1.11 -15.57
C PRO A 92 -7.53 -0.99 -16.89
N SER A 93 -6.90 0.15 -17.13
CA SER A 93 -6.16 0.35 -18.38
C SER A 93 -4.96 -0.61 -18.48
N ALA A 94 -4.61 -1.03 -19.69
CA ALA A 94 -3.47 -1.93 -19.92
C ALA A 94 -2.16 -1.37 -19.34
N GLU A 95 -1.96 -0.06 -19.38
CA GLU A 95 -0.82 0.64 -18.79
C GLU A 95 -0.82 0.52 -17.26
N LEU A 96 -1.98 0.66 -16.61
CA LEU A 96 -2.10 0.49 -15.17
C LEU A 96 -1.83 -0.96 -14.78
N VAL A 97 -2.39 -1.93 -15.52
CA VAL A 97 -2.13 -3.36 -15.33
C VAL A 97 -0.63 -3.67 -15.42
N GLU A 98 0.05 -3.16 -16.46
CA GLU A 98 1.48 -3.38 -16.65
C GLU A 98 2.32 -2.72 -15.54
N ILE A 99 1.95 -1.53 -15.07
CA ILE A 99 2.61 -0.86 -13.93
C ILE A 99 2.45 -1.69 -12.65
N LEU A 100 1.24 -2.17 -12.36
CA LEU A 100 0.98 -3.01 -11.17
C LEU A 100 1.83 -4.27 -11.20
N ARG A 101 1.87 -4.95 -12.36
CA ARG A 101 2.63 -6.18 -12.57
C ARG A 101 4.14 -5.96 -12.42
N ARG A 102 4.67 -4.91 -13.06
CA ARG A 102 6.11 -4.59 -13.04
C ARG A 102 6.60 -4.09 -11.70
N CYS A 103 5.78 -3.33 -11.01
CA CYS A 103 6.10 -2.83 -9.67
C CYS A 103 5.76 -3.85 -8.56
N ARG A 104 5.13 -4.98 -8.89
CA ARG A 104 4.71 -6.04 -7.95
C ARG A 104 3.87 -5.50 -6.80
N VAL A 105 2.89 -4.66 -7.15
CA VAL A 105 2.02 -3.96 -6.20
C VAL A 105 0.56 -4.26 -6.53
N CYS A 106 -0.25 -4.44 -5.49
CA CYS A 106 -1.69 -4.65 -5.63
C CYS A 106 -2.43 -3.31 -5.70
N LEU A 107 -3.58 -3.26 -6.40
CA LEU A 107 -4.44 -2.07 -6.47
C LEU A 107 -4.79 -1.52 -5.08
N SER A 108 -5.06 -2.41 -4.11
CA SER A 108 -5.40 -2.03 -2.75
C SER A 108 -4.28 -1.33 -2.01
N GLN A 109 -3.02 -1.56 -2.37
CA GLN A 109 -1.88 -0.93 -1.72
C GLN A 109 -1.70 0.51 -2.16
N PHE A 110 -2.29 0.95 -3.28
CA PHE A 110 -2.14 2.32 -3.74
C PHE A 110 -2.76 3.32 -2.77
N SER A 111 -1.96 4.30 -2.37
CA SER A 111 -2.47 5.53 -1.77
C SER A 111 -3.27 6.33 -2.80
N TYR A 112 -4.15 7.20 -2.32
CA TYR A 112 -4.89 8.15 -3.16
C TYR A 112 -3.95 8.91 -4.11
N ARG A 113 -2.83 9.41 -3.56
CA ARG A 113 -1.82 10.15 -4.32
C ARG A 113 -1.19 9.28 -5.40
N ALA A 114 -0.72 8.08 -5.07
CA ALA A 114 -0.10 7.20 -6.06
C ALA A 114 -1.06 6.88 -7.22
N MET A 115 -2.31 6.57 -6.90
CA MET A 115 -3.31 6.24 -7.93
C MET A 115 -3.63 7.46 -8.79
N SER A 116 -3.86 8.61 -8.17
CA SER A 116 -4.18 9.85 -8.87
C SER A 116 -3.06 10.27 -9.84
N VAL A 117 -1.80 10.20 -9.40
CA VAL A 117 -0.66 10.48 -10.29
C VAL A 117 -0.58 9.46 -11.42
N THR A 118 -0.70 8.17 -11.12
CA THR A 118 -0.56 7.11 -12.12
C THR A 118 -1.64 7.24 -13.19
N VAL A 119 -2.91 7.36 -12.81
CA VAL A 119 -4.03 7.54 -13.75
C VAL A 119 -3.90 8.86 -14.50
N GLY A 120 -3.51 9.95 -13.83
CA GLY A 120 -3.29 11.25 -14.47
C GLY A 120 -2.20 11.22 -15.53
N LEU A 121 -1.08 10.53 -15.26
CA LEU A 121 -0.01 10.34 -16.24
C LEU A 121 -0.45 9.46 -17.41
N ILE A 122 -1.23 8.40 -17.17
CA ILE A 122 -1.79 7.57 -18.24
C ILE A 122 -2.67 8.42 -19.15
N ALA A 123 -3.57 9.23 -18.58
CA ALA A 123 -4.42 10.13 -19.34
C ALA A 123 -3.60 11.16 -20.14
N LEU A 124 -2.58 11.78 -19.52
CA LEU A 124 -1.70 12.74 -20.18
C LEU A 124 -0.94 12.13 -21.36
N PHE A 125 -0.40 10.92 -21.20
CA PHE A 125 0.34 10.25 -22.28
C PHE A 125 -0.59 9.94 -23.45
N ARG A 126 -1.79 9.43 -23.16
CA ARG A 126 -2.80 9.12 -24.18
C ARG A 126 -3.24 10.35 -24.97
N ASP A 127 -3.46 11.48 -24.27
CA ASP A 127 -3.78 12.76 -24.90
C ASP A 127 -2.69 13.21 -25.90
N ARG A 128 -1.43 12.86 -25.63
CA ARG A 128 -0.28 13.12 -26.52
C ARG A 128 0.00 12.01 -27.54
N GLY A 129 -0.89 11.02 -27.67
CA GLY A 129 -0.71 9.90 -28.59
C GLY A 129 0.41 8.93 -28.18
N ALA A 130 0.78 8.91 -26.91
CA ALA A 130 1.83 8.07 -26.35
C ALA A 130 1.27 7.05 -25.34
N VAL A 131 2.04 5.99 -25.08
CA VAL A 131 1.71 4.98 -24.07
C VAL A 131 2.64 5.16 -22.86
N LEU A 132 2.05 5.26 -21.67
CA LEU A 132 2.84 5.30 -20.44
C LEU A 132 3.39 3.90 -20.15
N THR A 133 4.72 3.79 -20.06
CA THR A 133 5.39 2.55 -19.68
C THR A 133 5.95 2.66 -18.25
N PRO A 134 6.22 1.52 -17.58
CA PRO A 134 6.87 1.51 -16.27
C PRO A 134 8.23 2.24 -16.25
N GLU A 135 8.97 2.21 -17.36
CA GLU A 135 10.25 2.91 -17.52
C GLU A 135 10.05 4.42 -17.56
N HIS A 136 9.02 4.90 -18.26
CA HIS A 136 8.61 6.31 -18.23
C HIS A 136 8.26 6.73 -16.80
N LEU A 137 7.43 5.94 -16.11
CA LEU A 137 7.05 6.21 -14.73
C LEU A 137 8.28 6.30 -13.80
N SER A 138 9.26 5.42 -13.99
CA SER A 138 10.50 5.36 -13.21
C SER A 138 11.44 6.56 -13.44
N ARG A 139 11.37 7.19 -14.62
CA ARG A 139 12.10 8.44 -14.92
C ARG A 139 11.42 9.65 -14.29
N ILE A 140 10.09 9.63 -14.21
CA ILE A 140 9.26 10.71 -13.63
C ILE A 140 9.33 10.70 -12.10
N GLY A 141 9.38 9.51 -11.49
CA GLY A 141 9.40 9.36 -10.05
C GLY A 141 9.56 7.90 -9.63
N ARG A 142 9.22 7.60 -8.38
CA ARG A 142 9.32 6.25 -7.83
C ARG A 142 8.07 5.92 -7.01
N LEU A 143 7.52 4.74 -7.25
CA LEU A 143 6.57 4.10 -6.33
C LEU A 143 7.35 3.56 -5.13
N THR A 144 6.99 4.00 -3.93
CA THR A 144 7.63 3.59 -2.67
C THR A 144 6.57 3.15 -1.69
N SER A 145 6.83 2.12 -0.90
CA SER A 145 5.94 1.71 0.19
C SER A 145 6.25 2.50 1.45
N ASP A 146 5.22 2.97 2.15
CA ASP A 146 5.35 3.56 3.47
C ASP A 146 5.49 2.47 4.56
N MET A 147 5.63 2.91 5.82
CA MET A 147 5.76 2.00 6.97
C MET A 147 4.51 1.12 7.21
N GLN A 148 3.39 1.41 6.56
CA GLN A 148 2.13 0.68 6.65
C GLN A 148 1.91 -0.22 5.43
N GLY A 149 2.87 -0.28 4.49
CA GLY A 149 2.77 -1.06 3.27
C GLY A 149 1.94 -0.40 2.17
N ARG A 150 1.51 0.86 2.32
CA ARG A 150 0.86 1.58 1.23
C ARG A 150 1.87 2.10 0.24
N VAL A 151 1.58 1.94 -1.03
CA VAL A 151 2.34 2.46 -2.16
C VAL A 151 1.99 3.93 -2.36
N THR A 152 3.01 4.79 -2.26
CA THR A 152 2.95 6.21 -2.59
C THR A 152 3.84 6.53 -3.80
N PHE A 153 3.54 7.62 -4.51
CA PHE A 153 4.36 8.08 -5.62
C PHE A 153 5.18 9.29 -5.20
N ARG A 154 6.52 9.15 -5.25
CA ARG A 154 7.46 10.21 -4.91
C ARG A 154 8.10 10.75 -6.17
N CYS A 155 7.98 12.05 -6.39
CA CYS A 155 8.68 12.77 -7.45
C CYS A 155 9.03 14.19 -6.98
N LYS A 156 10.07 14.79 -7.58
CA LYS A 156 10.59 16.10 -7.12
C LYS A 156 9.86 17.30 -7.71
N TRP A 157 9.12 17.09 -8.79
CA TRP A 157 8.49 18.15 -9.61
C TRP A 157 6.97 18.24 -9.51
N LEU A 158 6.29 17.23 -8.95
CA LEU A 158 4.85 17.23 -8.79
C LEU A 158 4.54 17.36 -7.30
N ASP A 159 4.36 18.59 -6.85
CA ASP A 159 3.82 18.84 -5.53
C ASP A 159 2.30 18.66 -5.57
N MET A 160 1.84 17.48 -5.14
CA MET A 160 0.42 17.19 -5.02
C MET A 160 -0.02 17.59 -3.61
N CYS A 161 -0.58 18.79 -3.48
CA CYS A 161 -1.23 19.29 -2.26
C CYS A 161 -2.59 18.63 -1.99
N THR A 162 -2.85 17.44 -2.55
CA THR A 162 -4.05 16.68 -2.24
C THR A 162 -3.87 16.08 -0.85
N ARG A 163 -4.57 16.63 0.16
CA ARG A 163 -4.79 15.93 1.43
C ARG A 163 -5.31 14.54 1.09
N ASP A 164 -4.61 13.48 1.53
CA ASP A 164 -5.17 12.12 1.45
C ASP A 164 -6.41 12.10 2.34
N PRO A 165 -7.63 12.03 1.76
CA PRO A 165 -8.84 12.02 2.57
C PRO A 165 -8.94 10.72 3.39
N ALA A 166 -8.18 9.68 3.03
CA ALA A 166 -8.28 8.36 3.63
C ALA A 166 -7.34 8.20 4.83
N LYS A 167 -7.75 8.76 5.98
CA LYS A 167 -7.18 8.35 7.28
C LYS A 167 -7.22 6.81 7.45
N ASN A 168 -8.26 6.15 6.91
CA ASN A 168 -8.49 4.70 7.07
C ASN A 168 -8.86 4.00 5.73
N TRP A 169 -7.98 4.03 4.73
CA TRP A 169 -8.16 3.29 3.46
C TRP A 169 -8.58 1.81 3.64
N SER A 170 -8.10 1.14 4.70
CA SER A 170 -8.40 -0.25 5.05
C SER A 170 -9.79 -0.45 5.63
N SER A 171 -10.56 0.62 5.85
CA SER A 171 -11.92 0.54 6.38
C SER A 171 -13.00 0.69 5.33
N SER A 172 -12.72 1.13 4.10
CA SER A 172 -13.76 1.34 3.08
C SER A 172 -13.42 0.63 1.78
N TYR A 173 -13.42 -0.70 1.85
CA TYR A 173 -13.06 -1.58 0.73
C TYR A 173 -14.19 -2.56 0.37
N PHE A 174 -14.11 -3.10 -0.84
CA PHE A 174 -14.97 -4.16 -1.35
C PHE A 174 -14.16 -5.02 -2.34
N PHE A 175 -14.72 -6.16 -2.71
CA PHE A 175 -14.05 -7.08 -3.61
C PHE A 175 -14.63 -6.97 -5.02
N VAL A 176 -13.76 -7.01 -6.02
CA VAL A 176 -14.15 -7.10 -7.43
C VAL A 176 -13.53 -8.32 -8.07
N ARG A 177 -14.28 -8.96 -8.96
CA ARG A 177 -13.79 -10.05 -9.80
C ARG A 177 -14.20 -9.81 -11.24
N ASN A 178 -13.24 -10.01 -12.14
CA ASN A 178 -13.43 -10.06 -13.59
C ASN A 178 -12.19 -10.70 -14.24
N ASP A 179 -12.26 -11.03 -15.52
CA ASP A 179 -11.25 -11.78 -16.28
C ASP A 179 -10.14 -10.88 -16.87
N TRP A 180 -9.69 -9.86 -16.14
CA TRP A 180 -8.75 -8.85 -16.64
C TRP A 180 -7.26 -9.25 -16.59
N GLY A 181 -6.93 -10.51 -16.30
CA GLY A 181 -5.55 -10.98 -16.18
C GLY A 181 -4.75 -10.37 -15.01
N LEU A 182 -5.40 -9.65 -14.10
CA LEU A 182 -4.79 -9.05 -12.90
C LEU A 182 -4.64 -10.03 -11.72
N LEU A 183 -5.17 -11.24 -11.86
CA LEU A 183 -5.33 -12.24 -10.79
C LEU A 183 -4.37 -13.42 -10.90
N GLU A 184 -3.50 -13.44 -11.91
CA GLU A 184 -2.51 -14.50 -12.07
C GLU A 184 -1.35 -14.33 -11.08
N LYS A 185 -0.99 -15.43 -10.42
CA LYS A 185 -0.12 -15.52 -9.25
C LYS A 185 1.28 -15.97 -9.64
#